data_AF-A0A0R2MM66-F1
#
_entry.id   AF-A0A0R2MM66-F1
#
_cell.length_a   1.000
_cell.length_b   1.000
_cell.length_c   1.000
_cell.angle_alpha   90.00
_cell.angle_beta   90.00
_cell.angle_gamma   90.00
#
_symmetry.space_group_name_H-M   'P 1'
#
loop_
_entity.id
_entity.type
_entity.pdbx_description
1 polymer ?
#
loop_
_entity_poly.entity_id
_entity_poly.type
_entity_poly.pdbx_seq_one_letter_code
_entity_poly.pdbx_strand_id
1 'polypeptide(L)'
;MKHKGLLVAAVLLGLSSVGLNAQANADGTTNVKNDKVKVAPVKGVTKNTIRGVDISSLQAELNAGVKYYNYKGEQQDIMQTLEDAGVNYVRLRILNDPYDKDGHSYGAGDSTLANAIKTGKDATKHHMKVLIDLQYSDFWADPGKQALPKAWKNYTFEQKKQAVHDYTKKVMLAMADADVNVGMVQVGNETTKGMMQESDPAKYMQYLAEGVNAVHKYAPNALAAVHYESPTAASFDKIAGELKANKVDYDVMGATFYPHWNGPDNKLIGAENVITKKYGKKFAVMEMSYPYTTDDMDGQPNIVGDIKNPPFKISVQGQSDSISDVWKTVMQNGNGKALGAFYWEPAWIPVKAGWNNYQYNRDMDEKYGTGWATKYAADYYGDAGYAGQKANVDAYWGASSYDNQALFDPNGNPLQSLLTFKQMMGKSITKEKGKVANYYKVKKASVSAKAYDLNGSKSNFTFKTAFNLKDVKSKYLKVDKRAYVARTNGKTYLYYHIKSGKNEGWVWHKYVTRLDNKITKKTTMKAKNYRVVNGKKSKGAVYQLKGSSKNFQFVKKHNLKNYAKTRLIATKKAHITKYNGKKYLYYYVHSSNNKVKGYVWHKYLK
;
A
#
# COMPACT_ATOMS: atom_id res chain seq x y z
N MET A 1 -21.54 -69.63 -33.29
CA MET A 1 -21.87 -68.34 -33.94
C MET A 1 -23.06 -67.73 -33.22
N LYS A 2 -22.85 -66.70 -32.38
CA LYS A 2 -23.92 -66.06 -31.60
C LYS A 2 -23.92 -64.56 -31.86
N HIS A 3 -25.07 -64.06 -32.31
CA HIS A 3 -25.44 -62.65 -32.42
C HIS A 3 -25.31 -61.91 -31.09
N LYS A 4 -25.02 -60.60 -31.15
CA LYS A 4 -25.92 -59.49 -30.75
C LYS A 4 -25.20 -58.14 -30.69
N GLY A 5 -25.89 -57.10 -31.19
CA GLY A 5 -25.99 -55.82 -30.47
C GLY A 5 -25.11 -54.67 -30.95
N LEU A 6 -25.69 -53.82 -31.80
CA LEU A 6 -25.26 -52.44 -32.00
C LEU A 6 -25.59 -51.64 -30.71
N LEU A 7 -24.60 -51.04 -30.06
CA LEU A 7 -24.81 -50.05 -29.01
C LEU A 7 -23.89 -48.85 -29.28
N VAL A 8 -24.50 -47.72 -29.61
CA VAL A 8 -23.84 -46.42 -29.71
C VAL A 8 -23.55 -45.94 -28.29
N ALA A 9 -22.28 -45.88 -27.91
CA ALA A 9 -21.83 -45.24 -26.68
C ALA A 9 -21.05 -43.97 -27.03
N ALA A 10 -21.63 -42.82 -26.71
CA ALA A 10 -20.98 -41.52 -26.75
C ALA A 10 -19.82 -41.49 -25.75
N VAL A 11 -18.60 -41.32 -26.24
CA VAL A 11 -17.43 -41.02 -25.40
C VAL A 11 -17.49 -39.55 -25.03
N LEU A 12 -17.90 -39.26 -23.78
CA LEU A 12 -17.68 -37.96 -23.17
C LEU A 12 -16.17 -37.72 -23.05
N LEU A 13 -15.66 -36.72 -23.78
CA LEU A 13 -14.36 -36.11 -23.54
C LEU A 13 -14.39 -35.39 -22.19
N GLY A 14 -14.03 -36.11 -21.13
CA GLY A 14 -13.63 -35.52 -19.86
C GLY A 14 -12.27 -34.86 -20.02
N LEU A 15 -12.25 -33.56 -20.34
CA LEU A 15 -11.07 -32.71 -20.16
C LEU A 15 -10.82 -32.56 -18.65
N SER A 16 -10.12 -33.52 -18.06
CA SER A 16 -9.42 -33.30 -16.81
C SER A 16 -8.28 -32.32 -17.11
N SER A 17 -8.35 -31.12 -16.54
CA SER A 17 -7.23 -30.18 -16.51
C SER A 17 -6.12 -30.78 -15.64
N VAL A 18 -5.28 -31.62 -16.24
CA VAL A 18 -4.01 -32.01 -15.65
C VAL A 18 -3.18 -30.74 -15.60
N GLY A 19 -3.00 -30.20 -14.39
CA GLY A 19 -2.18 -29.02 -14.16
C GLY A 19 -0.72 -29.35 -14.41
N LEU A 20 -0.28 -29.12 -15.65
CA LEU A 20 1.12 -29.13 -16.05
C LEU A 20 1.90 -28.19 -15.10
N ASN A 21 3.02 -28.66 -14.58
CA ASN A 21 3.97 -27.78 -13.91
C ASN A 21 4.47 -26.75 -14.93
N ALA A 22 4.81 -25.54 -14.47
CA ALA A 22 5.52 -24.57 -15.30
C ALA A 22 6.82 -25.24 -15.75
N GLN A 23 6.97 -25.46 -17.05
CA GLN A 23 8.19 -25.97 -17.67
C GLN A 23 8.67 -24.93 -18.68
N ALA A 24 9.95 -24.61 -18.60
CA ALA A 24 10.67 -23.90 -19.63
C ALA A 24 10.80 -24.83 -20.83
N ASN A 25 10.49 -24.28 -22.00
CA ASN A 25 10.81 -24.89 -23.28
C ASN A 25 12.33 -24.89 -23.46
N ALA A 26 12.84 -25.68 -24.42
CA ALA A 26 14.28 -25.78 -24.69
C ALA A 26 14.94 -24.43 -25.08
N ASP A 27 14.14 -23.44 -25.47
CA ASP A 27 14.55 -22.06 -25.79
C ASP A 27 14.47 -21.10 -24.57
N GLY A 28 14.19 -21.62 -23.36
CA GLY A 28 14.03 -20.87 -22.13
C GLY A 28 12.71 -20.11 -21.99
N THR A 29 11.78 -20.25 -22.95
CA THR A 29 10.45 -19.62 -22.83
C THR A 29 9.53 -20.44 -21.93
N THR A 30 8.62 -19.78 -21.22
CA THR A 30 7.63 -20.46 -20.38
C THR A 30 6.22 -20.30 -20.97
N ASN A 31 5.39 -21.33 -20.89
CA ASN A 31 4.01 -21.28 -21.42
C ASN A 31 3.01 -20.64 -20.42
N VAL A 32 3.51 -20.00 -19.36
CA VAL A 32 2.71 -19.68 -18.17
C VAL A 32 2.15 -18.26 -18.14
N LYS A 33 2.49 -17.40 -19.10
CA LYS A 33 2.01 -15.99 -19.10
C LYS A 33 0.48 -15.85 -19.08
N ASN A 34 -0.22 -16.86 -19.59
CA ASN A 34 -1.69 -16.91 -19.64
C ASN A 34 -2.32 -17.67 -18.46
N ASP A 35 -1.52 -18.20 -17.53
CA ASP A 35 -2.01 -18.95 -16.37
C ASP A 35 -2.76 -18.02 -15.42
N LYS A 36 -4.07 -18.22 -15.31
CA LYS A 36 -4.92 -17.35 -14.49
C LYS A 36 -4.69 -17.63 -13.01
N VAL A 37 -4.61 -16.56 -12.22
CA VAL A 37 -4.60 -16.65 -10.75
C VAL A 37 -5.98 -16.39 -10.14
N LYS A 38 -6.24 -17.04 -9.01
CA LYS A 38 -7.37 -16.75 -8.12
C LYS A 38 -6.82 -16.14 -6.84
N VAL A 39 -7.24 -14.93 -6.53
CA VAL A 39 -6.81 -14.21 -5.32
C VAL A 39 -8.03 -13.81 -4.50
N ALA A 40 -8.05 -14.23 -3.24
CA ALA A 40 -9.05 -13.77 -2.29
C ALA A 40 -8.63 -12.42 -1.69
N PRO A 41 -9.55 -11.46 -1.48
CA PRO A 41 -9.22 -10.23 -0.76
C PRO A 41 -8.66 -10.53 0.63
N VAL A 42 -7.51 -9.95 0.96
CA VAL A 42 -6.83 -10.15 2.23
C VAL A 42 -7.34 -9.14 3.24
N LYS A 43 -7.81 -9.63 4.39
CA LYS A 43 -8.25 -8.78 5.50
C LYS A 43 -7.08 -7.93 6.01
N GLY A 44 -7.30 -6.62 6.10
CA GLY A 44 -6.30 -5.65 6.58
C GLY A 44 -5.50 -4.99 5.46
N VAL A 45 -5.42 -5.59 4.27
CA VAL A 45 -4.80 -4.97 3.10
C VAL A 45 -5.75 -3.93 2.50
N THR A 46 -5.29 -2.69 2.44
CA THR A 46 -6.02 -1.54 1.90
C THR A 46 -5.15 -0.79 0.91
N LYS A 47 -5.70 0.20 0.19
CA LYS A 47 -4.93 1.06 -0.71
C LYS A 47 -3.70 1.74 -0.08
N ASN A 48 -3.71 1.94 1.25
CA ASN A 48 -2.62 2.57 1.99
C ASN A 48 -1.55 1.57 2.47
N THR A 49 -1.84 0.26 2.42
CA THR A 49 -0.84 -0.78 2.68
C THR A 49 0.27 -0.67 1.63
N ILE A 50 1.52 -0.82 2.05
CA ILE A 50 2.67 -0.93 1.15
C ILE A 50 2.53 -2.23 0.36
N ARG A 51 2.48 -2.11 -0.96
CA ARG A 51 2.53 -3.19 -1.94
C ARG A 51 3.72 -2.89 -2.82
N GLY A 52 4.89 -3.10 -2.26
CA GLY A 52 6.14 -2.67 -2.83
C GLY A 52 6.80 -3.74 -3.69
N VAL A 53 7.69 -3.29 -4.56
CA VAL A 53 8.62 -4.14 -5.32
C VAL A 53 10.03 -3.53 -5.26
N ASP A 54 11.07 -4.35 -5.19
CA ASP A 54 12.45 -3.94 -5.45
C ASP A 54 12.75 -4.18 -6.93
N ILE A 55 13.13 -3.14 -7.66
CA ILE A 55 13.42 -3.23 -9.11
C ILE A 55 14.73 -2.50 -9.41
N SER A 56 15.72 -2.68 -8.55
CA SER A 56 16.97 -1.92 -8.67
C SER A 56 17.77 -2.32 -9.91
N SER A 57 17.62 -3.56 -10.38
CA SER A 57 18.22 -4.05 -11.64
C SER A 57 17.65 -3.41 -12.92
N LEU A 58 16.50 -2.75 -12.83
CA LEU A 58 15.73 -2.32 -14.01
C LEU A 58 16.53 -1.48 -15.01
N GLN A 59 17.36 -0.53 -14.54
CA GLN A 59 18.10 0.33 -15.47
C GLN A 59 19.18 -0.45 -16.23
N ALA A 60 19.87 -1.38 -15.58
CA ALA A 60 20.82 -2.26 -16.24
C ALA A 60 20.12 -3.07 -17.34
N GLU A 61 18.97 -3.67 -17.04
CA GLU A 61 18.18 -4.45 -18.00
C GLU A 61 17.71 -3.60 -19.20
N LEU A 62 17.14 -2.42 -18.95
CA LEU A 62 16.71 -1.51 -20.01
C LEU A 62 17.88 -1.05 -20.89
N ASN A 63 19.05 -0.77 -20.29
CA ASN A 63 20.25 -0.38 -21.01
C ASN A 63 20.80 -1.53 -21.88
N ALA A 64 20.64 -2.77 -21.44
CA ALA A 64 20.97 -3.96 -22.21
C ALA A 64 19.94 -4.34 -23.29
N GLY A 65 18.81 -3.61 -23.35
CA GLY A 65 17.79 -3.77 -24.39
C GLY A 65 16.62 -4.67 -24.01
N VAL A 66 16.50 -5.07 -22.74
CA VAL A 66 15.33 -5.77 -22.21
C VAL A 66 14.08 -4.91 -22.40
N LYS A 67 12.97 -5.56 -22.74
CA LYS A 67 11.68 -4.91 -23.00
C LYS A 67 10.60 -5.55 -22.16
N TYR A 68 9.69 -4.72 -21.65
CA TYR A 68 8.52 -5.17 -20.90
C TYR A 68 7.24 -4.85 -21.66
N TYR A 69 6.21 -5.63 -21.37
CA TYR A 69 4.93 -5.59 -22.06
C TYR A 69 3.77 -5.44 -21.07
N ASN A 70 2.59 -5.15 -21.59
CA ASN A 70 1.34 -5.21 -20.82
C ASN A 70 0.62 -6.56 -21.04
N TYR A 71 -0.51 -6.77 -20.36
CA TYR A 71 -1.32 -7.99 -20.50
C TYR A 71 -1.95 -8.22 -21.88
N LYS A 72 -1.84 -7.27 -22.81
CA LYS A 72 -2.25 -7.43 -24.22
C LYS A 72 -1.09 -7.84 -25.13
N GLY A 73 0.13 -7.93 -24.60
CA GLY A 73 1.34 -8.19 -25.38
C GLY A 73 1.89 -6.96 -26.11
N GLU A 74 1.44 -5.75 -25.74
CA GLU A 74 1.96 -4.50 -26.29
C GLU A 74 3.13 -4.03 -25.43
N GLN A 75 4.24 -3.59 -26.04
CA GLN A 75 5.38 -3.03 -25.30
C GLN A 75 4.89 -1.83 -24.48
N GLN A 76 5.23 -1.80 -23.19
CA GLN A 76 4.77 -0.77 -22.26
C GLN A 76 5.89 -0.45 -21.26
N ASP A 77 5.89 0.79 -20.77
CA ASP A 77 6.67 1.15 -19.59
C ASP A 77 6.32 0.20 -18.42
N ILE A 78 7.32 -0.46 -17.86
CA ILE A 78 7.15 -1.38 -16.74
C ILE A 78 6.51 -0.68 -15.53
N MET A 79 6.83 0.60 -15.30
CA MET A 79 6.25 1.36 -14.19
C MET A 79 4.73 1.49 -14.32
N GLN A 80 4.24 1.71 -15.54
CA GLN A 80 2.81 1.70 -15.84
C GLN A 80 2.20 0.32 -15.59
N THR A 81 2.88 -0.76 -16.00
CA THR A 81 2.42 -2.14 -15.75
C THR A 81 2.32 -2.46 -14.25
N LEU A 82 3.31 -2.05 -13.46
CA LEU A 82 3.34 -2.20 -12.01
C LEU A 82 2.22 -1.38 -11.33
N GLU A 83 2.00 -0.12 -11.76
CA GLU A 83 0.90 0.72 -11.25
C GLU A 83 -0.47 0.10 -11.54
N ASP A 84 -0.68 -0.37 -12.77
CA ASP A 84 -1.92 -1.03 -13.19
C ASP A 84 -2.19 -2.32 -12.40
N ALA A 85 -1.13 -3.02 -12.01
CA ALA A 85 -1.16 -4.19 -11.16
C ALA A 85 -1.32 -3.87 -9.66
N GLY A 86 -1.33 -2.59 -9.27
CA GLY A 86 -1.63 -2.13 -7.92
C GLY A 86 -0.42 -1.98 -6.99
N VAL A 87 0.80 -2.05 -7.53
CA VAL A 87 2.03 -1.66 -6.82
C VAL A 87 1.95 -0.17 -6.47
N ASN A 88 2.42 0.21 -5.29
CA ASN A 88 2.41 1.62 -4.83
C ASN A 88 3.71 2.07 -4.20
N TYR A 89 4.75 1.24 -4.28
CA TYR A 89 6.05 1.50 -3.69
C TYR A 89 7.13 0.79 -4.51
N VAL A 90 8.27 1.46 -4.70
CA VAL A 90 9.47 0.89 -5.30
C VAL A 90 10.60 0.97 -4.29
N ARG A 91 11.31 -0.14 -4.03
CA ARG A 91 12.55 -0.20 -3.27
C ARG A 91 13.73 -0.18 -4.23
N LEU A 92 14.77 0.59 -3.89
CA LEU A 92 15.97 0.76 -4.70
C LEU A 92 17.20 0.64 -3.81
N ARG A 93 17.98 -0.43 -3.99
CA ARG A 93 19.30 -0.57 -3.37
C ARG A 93 20.28 0.40 -4.02
N ILE A 94 21.17 0.96 -3.23
CA ILE A 94 22.24 1.84 -3.67
C ILE A 94 23.55 1.38 -3.05
N LEU A 95 24.49 1.07 -3.93
CA LEU A 95 25.88 0.77 -3.63
C LEU A 95 26.71 2.06 -3.69
N ASN A 96 27.75 2.14 -2.85
CA ASN A 96 28.56 3.35 -2.70
C ASN A 96 29.36 3.67 -3.97
N ASP A 97 30.14 2.69 -4.44
CA ASP A 97 30.95 2.76 -5.66
C ASP A 97 31.11 1.35 -6.29
N PRO A 98 30.11 0.85 -7.05
CA PRO A 98 30.06 -0.52 -7.54
C PRO A 98 30.94 -0.78 -8.77
N TYR A 99 32.13 -0.19 -8.81
CA TYR A 99 33.09 -0.31 -9.90
C TYR A 99 34.49 -0.61 -9.39
N ASP A 100 35.30 -1.27 -10.22
CA ASP A 100 36.74 -1.34 -10.01
C ASP A 100 37.43 -0.01 -10.41
N LYS A 101 38.75 0.04 -10.23
CA LYS A 101 39.56 1.22 -10.57
C LYS A 101 39.57 1.57 -12.07
N ASP A 102 39.24 0.62 -12.94
CA ASP A 102 39.24 0.77 -14.39
C ASP A 102 37.82 1.10 -14.91
N GLY A 103 36.84 1.19 -14.01
CA GLY A 103 35.45 1.54 -14.31
C GLY A 103 34.57 0.36 -14.71
N HIS A 104 35.02 -0.88 -14.51
CA HIS A 104 34.19 -2.05 -14.78
C HIS A 104 33.16 -2.26 -13.66
N SER A 105 31.89 -2.47 -14.03
CA SER A 105 30.82 -2.69 -13.06
C SER A 105 31.01 -4.00 -12.31
N TYR A 106 30.64 -4.02 -11.04
CA TYR A 106 30.55 -5.23 -10.22
C TYR A 106 29.29 -6.07 -10.51
N GLY A 107 28.38 -5.59 -11.35
CA GLY A 107 27.08 -6.23 -11.58
C GLY A 107 26.05 -5.70 -10.59
N ALA A 108 25.31 -6.61 -9.94
CA ALA A 108 24.26 -6.30 -8.98
C ALA A 108 23.16 -5.35 -9.51
N GLY A 109 22.90 -5.38 -10.81
CA GLY A 109 21.92 -4.50 -11.45
C GLY A 109 22.41 -3.06 -11.66
N ASP A 110 23.73 -2.81 -11.60
CA ASP A 110 24.34 -1.49 -11.71
C ASP A 110 23.70 -0.46 -10.74
N SER A 111 23.57 -0.87 -9.48
CA SER A 111 22.79 -0.19 -8.44
C SER A 111 23.43 1.10 -7.91
N THR A 112 23.61 2.08 -8.79
CA THR A 112 24.20 3.39 -8.51
C THR A 112 23.15 4.40 -8.07
N LEU A 113 23.61 5.50 -7.44
CA LEU A 113 22.75 6.65 -7.16
C LEU A 113 22.08 7.22 -8.42
N ALA A 114 22.80 7.24 -9.55
CA ALA A 114 22.26 7.78 -10.81
C ALA A 114 21.10 6.93 -11.35
N ASN A 115 21.26 5.61 -11.37
CA ASN A 115 20.19 4.70 -11.78
C ASN A 115 19.02 4.71 -10.80
N ALA A 116 19.29 4.78 -9.50
CA ALA A 116 18.25 4.92 -8.49
C ALA A 116 17.45 6.23 -8.64
N ILE A 117 18.09 7.35 -8.97
CA ILE A 117 17.40 8.62 -9.28
C ILE A 117 16.50 8.46 -10.52
N LYS A 118 17.00 7.84 -11.60
CA LYS A 118 16.21 7.62 -12.82
C LYS A 118 14.96 6.80 -12.54
N THR A 119 15.13 5.63 -11.91
CA THR A 119 14.02 4.76 -11.52
C THR A 119 13.08 5.42 -10.52
N GLY A 120 13.61 6.17 -9.54
CA GLY A 120 12.82 6.87 -8.53
C GLY A 120 11.95 8.00 -9.11
N LYS A 121 12.44 8.73 -10.11
CA LYS A 121 11.65 9.73 -10.85
C LYS A 121 10.50 9.09 -11.58
N ASP A 122 10.74 7.96 -12.25
CA ASP A 122 9.71 7.26 -13.00
C ASP A 122 8.65 6.64 -12.06
N ALA A 123 9.07 6.04 -10.95
CA ALA A 123 8.17 5.59 -9.89
C ALA A 123 7.28 6.73 -9.35
N THR A 124 7.85 7.92 -9.17
CA THR A 124 7.12 9.11 -8.70
C THR A 124 6.06 9.58 -9.71
N LYS A 125 6.38 9.58 -11.01
CA LYS A 125 5.42 9.89 -12.08
C LYS A 125 4.24 8.91 -12.11
N HIS A 126 4.49 7.65 -11.72
CA HIS A 126 3.50 6.58 -11.61
C HIS A 126 2.88 6.44 -10.22
N HIS A 127 2.85 7.54 -9.44
CA HIS A 127 2.18 7.63 -8.13
C HIS A 127 2.69 6.63 -7.08
N MET A 128 3.88 6.08 -7.27
CA MET A 128 4.54 5.22 -6.29
C MET A 128 5.41 6.05 -5.37
N LYS A 129 5.58 5.57 -4.14
CA LYS A 129 6.61 6.06 -3.24
C LYS A 129 7.91 5.29 -3.48
N VAL A 130 9.04 5.88 -3.07
CA VAL A 130 10.35 5.25 -3.19
C VAL A 130 10.93 4.93 -1.81
N LEU A 131 11.44 3.72 -1.65
CA LEU A 131 12.25 3.28 -0.52
C LEU A 131 13.70 3.27 -1.02
N ILE A 132 14.56 4.04 -0.37
CA ILE A 132 15.99 4.03 -0.67
C ILE A 132 16.69 3.09 0.29
N ASP A 133 17.30 2.03 -0.21
CA ASP A 133 18.09 1.08 0.58
C ASP A 133 19.59 1.39 0.43
N LEU A 134 20.16 1.98 1.47
CA LEU A 134 21.58 2.30 1.53
C LEU A 134 22.34 1.11 2.11
N GLN A 135 23.09 0.40 1.26
CA GLN A 135 23.83 -0.78 1.71
C GLN A 135 25.10 -0.43 2.50
N TYR A 136 25.68 0.75 2.27
CA TYR A 136 26.97 1.17 2.84
C TYR A 136 28.10 0.18 2.53
N SER A 137 28.12 -0.30 1.29
CA SER A 137 29.10 -1.19 0.68
C SER A 137 29.16 -0.87 -0.80
N ASP A 138 30.30 -1.15 -1.45
CA ASP A 138 30.43 -1.03 -2.91
C ASP A 138 29.81 -2.23 -3.64
N PHE A 139 29.47 -3.31 -2.93
CA PHE A 139 28.79 -4.47 -3.48
C PHE A 139 27.87 -5.11 -2.43
N TRP A 140 27.23 -6.25 -2.72
CA TRP A 140 26.20 -6.83 -1.84
C TRP A 140 26.55 -6.84 -0.35
N ALA A 141 25.63 -6.30 0.46
CA ALA A 141 25.60 -6.37 1.90
C ALA A 141 24.52 -7.36 2.34
N ASP A 142 24.93 -8.44 2.99
CA ASP A 142 24.11 -9.55 3.47
C ASP A 142 24.66 -10.04 4.85
N PRO A 143 24.04 -11.01 5.54
CA PRO A 143 24.50 -11.46 6.86
C PRO A 143 25.87 -12.16 6.85
N GLY A 144 26.34 -12.61 5.69
CA GLY A 144 27.67 -13.17 5.48
C GLY A 144 28.70 -12.12 5.06
N LYS A 145 28.28 -11.05 4.39
CA LYS A 145 29.15 -10.05 3.77
C LYS A 145 28.68 -8.64 4.12
N GLN A 146 29.49 -7.90 4.85
CA GLN A 146 29.26 -6.49 5.21
C GLN A 146 30.51 -5.70 4.84
N ALA A 147 30.98 -5.85 3.60
CA ALA A 147 32.24 -5.25 3.14
C ALA A 147 32.22 -3.72 3.29
N LEU A 148 33.33 -3.17 3.73
CA LEU A 148 33.50 -1.72 3.87
C LEU A 148 33.75 -1.10 2.48
N PRO A 149 33.10 0.04 2.13
CA PRO A 149 33.38 0.75 0.89
C PRO A 149 34.86 1.05 0.72
N LYS A 150 35.38 0.92 -0.51
CA LYS A 150 36.81 1.09 -0.81
C LYS A 150 37.34 2.44 -0.30
N ALA A 151 36.56 3.50 -0.48
CA ALA A 151 36.90 4.86 -0.05
C ALA A 151 37.07 5.00 1.47
N TRP A 152 36.53 4.08 2.27
CA TRP A 152 36.50 4.16 3.73
C TRP A 152 37.49 3.19 4.41
N LYS A 153 38.28 2.44 3.64
CA LYS A 153 39.20 1.40 4.13
C LYS A 153 40.10 1.84 5.28
N ASN A 154 40.61 3.07 5.21
CA ASN A 154 41.55 3.63 6.19
C ASN A 154 40.89 4.60 7.19
N TYR A 155 39.55 4.69 7.21
CA TYR A 155 38.84 5.58 8.13
C TYR A 155 38.89 5.04 9.56
N THR A 156 39.12 5.93 10.52
CA THR A 156 38.88 5.66 11.94
C THR A 156 37.39 5.49 12.22
N PHE A 157 37.04 5.03 13.42
CA PHE A 157 35.65 4.88 13.86
C PHE A 157 34.82 6.17 13.66
N GLU A 158 35.33 7.33 14.11
CA GLU A 158 34.63 8.61 13.96
C GLU A 158 34.55 9.08 12.51
N GLN A 159 35.60 8.81 11.71
CA GLN A 159 35.56 9.11 10.27
C GLN A 159 34.51 8.24 9.55
N LYS A 160 34.35 6.96 9.92
CA LYS A 160 33.31 6.08 9.36
C LYS A 160 31.91 6.57 9.73
N LYS A 161 31.67 7.00 10.97
CA LYS A 161 30.40 7.65 11.37
C LYS A 161 30.10 8.86 10.52
N GLN A 162 31.08 9.77 10.38
CA GLN A 162 30.92 10.97 9.55
C GLN A 162 30.66 10.61 8.08
N ALA A 163 31.31 9.57 7.55
CA ALA A 163 31.09 9.10 6.18
C ALA A 163 29.67 8.58 5.96
N VAL A 164 29.10 7.85 6.94
CA VAL A 164 27.70 7.41 6.92
C VAL A 164 26.75 8.61 6.88
N HIS A 165 26.95 9.61 7.75
CA HIS A 165 26.16 10.84 7.73
C HIS A 165 26.22 11.53 6.36
N ASP A 166 27.43 11.76 5.85
CA ASP A 166 27.66 12.54 4.65
C ASP A 166 27.18 11.83 3.39
N TYR A 167 27.33 10.50 3.33
CA TYR A 167 26.80 9.69 2.25
C TYR A 167 25.26 9.71 2.25
N THR A 168 24.65 9.50 3.42
CA THR A 168 23.18 9.59 3.56
C THR A 168 22.67 10.96 3.13
N LYS A 169 23.30 12.03 3.61
CA LYS A 169 23.00 13.41 3.23
C LYS A 169 23.08 13.59 1.71
N LYS A 170 24.18 13.16 1.08
CA LYS A 170 24.39 13.26 -0.37
C LYS A 170 23.24 12.60 -1.13
N VAL A 171 22.88 11.37 -0.77
CA VAL A 171 21.82 10.62 -1.45
C VAL A 171 20.45 11.30 -1.24
N MET A 172 20.13 11.71 -0.02
CA MET A 172 18.85 12.37 0.27
C MET A 172 18.69 13.70 -0.46
N LEU A 173 19.74 14.52 -0.51
CA LEU A 173 19.71 15.79 -1.25
C LEU A 173 19.58 15.53 -2.75
N ALA A 174 20.31 14.57 -3.32
CA ALA A 174 20.20 14.24 -4.73
C ALA A 174 18.81 13.71 -5.12
N MET A 175 18.16 12.93 -4.26
CA MET A 175 16.79 12.47 -4.45
C MET A 175 15.77 13.61 -4.36
N ALA A 176 15.97 14.55 -3.43
CA ALA A 176 15.14 15.73 -3.28
C ALA A 176 15.27 16.68 -4.49
N ASP A 177 16.49 16.94 -4.96
CA ASP A 177 16.77 17.75 -6.15
C ASP A 177 16.17 17.16 -7.43
N ALA A 178 16.00 15.84 -7.45
CA ALA A 178 15.36 15.11 -8.53
C ALA A 178 13.82 14.99 -8.41
N ASP A 179 13.21 15.61 -7.39
CA ASP A 179 11.78 15.52 -7.07
C ASP A 179 11.28 14.09 -6.85
N VAL A 180 12.13 13.19 -6.32
CA VAL A 180 11.74 11.81 -6.02
C VAL A 180 10.89 11.77 -4.74
N ASN A 181 9.73 11.11 -4.81
CA ASN A 181 8.82 10.91 -3.68
C ASN A 181 9.33 9.81 -2.71
N VAL A 182 10.43 10.11 -2.03
CA VAL A 182 11.02 9.23 -1.02
C VAL A 182 10.09 9.16 0.18
N GLY A 183 9.57 7.95 0.45
CA GLY A 183 8.69 7.71 1.59
C GLY A 183 9.35 6.93 2.73
N MET A 184 10.48 6.27 2.48
CA MET A 184 11.23 5.47 3.44
C MET A 184 12.69 5.41 3.02
N VAL A 185 13.60 5.35 3.99
CA VAL A 185 15.03 5.16 3.76
C VAL A 185 15.49 4.07 4.72
N GLN A 186 16.08 3.02 4.17
CA GLN A 186 16.68 1.92 4.90
C GLN A 186 18.17 2.19 5.10
N VAL A 187 18.59 2.15 6.36
CA VAL A 187 19.96 2.40 6.80
C VAL A 187 20.61 1.05 7.08
N GLY A 188 21.37 0.55 6.10
CA GLY A 188 21.99 -0.77 6.13
C GLY A 188 21.03 -1.86 5.67
N ASN A 189 21.59 -2.90 5.04
CA ASN A 189 20.85 -4.09 4.60
C ASN A 189 21.29 -5.32 5.40
N GLU A 190 20.32 -6.04 5.98
CA GLU A 190 20.51 -7.31 6.71
C GLU A 190 21.69 -7.28 7.72
N THR A 191 21.69 -6.28 8.60
CA THR A 191 22.84 -5.94 9.46
C THR A 191 22.96 -6.77 10.74
N THR A 192 22.40 -7.98 10.76
CA THR A 192 22.32 -8.83 11.98
C THR A 192 23.69 -9.20 12.54
N LYS A 193 24.69 -9.34 11.67
CA LYS A 193 26.08 -9.65 12.08
C LYS A 193 27.01 -8.45 12.09
N GLY A 194 26.47 -7.24 11.93
CA GLY A 194 27.25 -6.02 11.86
C GLY A 194 27.02 -5.22 10.58
N MET A 195 27.85 -4.21 10.39
CA MET A 195 27.78 -3.28 9.27
C MET A 195 29.19 -2.76 8.98
N MET A 196 29.59 -2.67 7.70
CA MET A 196 30.90 -2.13 7.29
C MET A 196 32.11 -2.81 8.00
N GLN A 197 32.08 -4.14 8.07
CA GLN A 197 33.03 -5.03 8.75
C GLN A 197 33.18 -4.81 10.27
N GLU A 198 32.31 -4.00 10.88
CA GLU A 198 32.23 -3.86 12.34
C GLU A 198 31.11 -4.77 12.87
N SER A 199 31.45 -5.65 13.80
CA SER A 199 30.53 -6.63 14.38
C SER A 199 30.23 -6.36 15.86
N ASP A 200 30.96 -5.45 16.52
CA ASP A 200 30.67 -5.02 17.88
C ASP A 200 29.36 -4.18 17.90
N PRO A 201 28.27 -4.66 18.55
CA PRO A 201 27.00 -3.93 18.62
C PRO A 201 27.12 -2.53 19.20
N ALA A 202 28.06 -2.28 20.13
CA ALA A 202 28.27 -0.95 20.69
C ALA A 202 28.85 0.05 19.67
N LYS A 203 29.46 -0.45 18.59
CA LYS A 203 30.08 0.36 17.53
C LYS A 203 29.21 0.43 16.29
N TYR A 204 28.82 -0.70 15.69
CA TYR A 204 28.09 -0.65 14.42
C TYR A 204 26.70 0.00 14.56
N MET A 205 26.07 -0.11 15.74
CA MET A 205 24.80 0.60 15.98
C MET A 205 24.96 2.12 16.05
N GLN A 206 26.15 2.65 16.31
CA GLN A 206 26.41 4.09 16.18
C GLN A 206 26.44 4.52 14.71
N TYR A 207 26.89 3.65 13.79
CA TYR A 207 26.75 3.92 12.35
C TYR A 207 25.27 3.94 11.94
N LEU A 208 24.47 2.99 12.42
CA LEU A 208 23.02 2.98 12.19
C LEU A 208 22.34 4.22 12.77
N ALA A 209 22.69 4.62 14.00
CA ALA A 209 22.18 5.85 14.63
C ALA A 209 22.49 7.07 13.77
N GLU A 210 23.72 7.18 13.27
CA GLU A 210 24.14 8.33 12.47
C GLU A 210 23.41 8.39 11.11
N GLY A 211 23.26 7.26 10.43
CA GLY A 211 22.48 7.19 9.19
C GLY A 211 21.01 7.54 9.42
N VAL A 212 20.39 7.04 10.49
CA VAL A 212 19.01 7.36 10.87
C VAL A 212 18.85 8.86 11.17
N ASN A 213 19.78 9.44 11.93
CA ASN A 213 19.79 10.88 12.23
C ASN A 213 19.90 11.72 10.94
N ALA A 214 20.76 11.30 10.00
CA ALA A 214 20.89 11.95 8.71
C ALA A 214 19.59 11.85 7.87
N VAL A 215 18.89 10.71 7.90
CA VAL A 215 17.57 10.57 7.26
C VAL A 215 16.57 11.55 7.85
N HIS A 216 16.44 11.63 9.18
CA HIS A 216 15.52 12.58 9.81
C HIS A 216 15.83 14.03 9.49
N LYS A 217 17.12 14.36 9.32
CA LYS A 217 17.56 15.73 9.00
C LYS A 217 17.32 16.12 7.54
N TYR A 218 17.66 15.25 6.60
CA TYR A 218 17.67 15.58 5.17
C TYR A 218 16.48 15.01 4.37
N ALA A 219 15.71 14.09 4.96
CA ALA A 219 14.46 13.57 4.43
C ALA A 219 13.38 13.46 5.52
N PRO A 220 12.98 14.59 6.18
CA PRO A 220 12.12 14.58 7.36
C PRO A 220 10.70 14.03 7.15
N ASN A 221 10.28 13.86 5.89
CA ASN A 221 8.99 13.27 5.53
C ASN A 221 9.06 11.75 5.25
N ALA A 222 10.27 11.20 5.14
CA ALA A 222 10.51 9.77 4.96
C ALA A 222 10.60 9.06 6.32
N LEU A 223 10.23 7.79 6.33
CA LEU A 223 10.45 6.91 7.48
C LEU A 223 11.89 6.41 7.49
N ALA A 224 12.58 6.46 8.63
CA ALA A 224 13.89 5.83 8.78
C ALA A 224 13.73 4.34 9.16
N ALA A 225 14.28 3.44 8.38
CA ALA A 225 14.18 1.99 8.57
C ALA A 225 15.55 1.36 8.85
N VAL A 226 15.55 0.29 9.63
CA VAL A 226 16.67 -0.64 9.80
C VAL A 226 16.21 -2.04 9.38
N HIS A 227 17.11 -2.86 8.84
CA HIS A 227 16.73 -4.12 8.19
C HIS A 227 17.55 -5.32 8.68
N TYR A 228 16.86 -6.43 8.97
CA TYR A 228 17.41 -7.67 9.51
C TYR A 228 16.70 -8.90 8.93
N GLU A 229 17.40 -10.01 8.86
CA GLU A 229 16.91 -11.31 8.41
C GLU A 229 16.47 -12.21 9.59
N SER A 230 16.04 -13.44 9.27
CA SER A 230 15.70 -14.50 10.24
C SER A 230 14.70 -14.07 11.34
N PRO A 231 13.51 -13.54 10.98
CA PRO A 231 12.62 -12.86 11.90
C PRO A 231 11.96 -13.85 12.88
N THR A 232 12.52 -13.98 14.08
CA THR A 232 11.91 -14.69 15.21
C THR A 232 11.62 -13.71 16.35
N ALA A 233 10.69 -14.06 17.25
CA ALA A 233 10.42 -13.24 18.44
C ALA A 233 11.71 -12.98 19.26
N ALA A 234 12.53 -14.01 19.45
CA ALA A 234 13.76 -13.89 20.26
C ALA A 234 14.83 -13.02 19.58
N SER A 235 15.09 -13.22 18.28
CA SER A 235 16.08 -12.42 17.54
C SER A 235 15.67 -10.95 17.48
N PHE A 236 14.42 -10.65 17.13
CA PHE A 236 13.94 -9.28 17.00
C PHE A 236 13.79 -8.59 18.37
N ASP A 237 13.55 -9.34 19.45
CA ASP A 237 13.59 -8.77 20.80
C ASP A 237 15.00 -8.35 21.20
N LYS A 238 15.99 -9.21 20.92
CA LYS A 238 17.40 -8.92 21.17
C LYS A 238 17.84 -7.69 20.36
N ILE A 239 17.65 -7.70 19.04
CA ILE A 239 18.05 -6.63 18.13
C ILE A 239 17.39 -5.30 18.53
N ALA A 240 16.07 -5.29 18.77
CA ALA A 240 15.37 -4.06 19.16
C ALA A 240 15.81 -3.55 20.54
N GLY A 241 16.16 -4.45 21.47
CA GLY A 241 16.74 -4.11 22.76
C GLY A 241 18.11 -3.43 22.62
N GLU A 242 18.98 -3.98 21.77
CA GLU A 242 20.31 -3.42 21.48
C GLU A 242 20.21 -2.06 20.77
N LEU A 243 19.34 -1.92 19.77
CA LEU A 243 19.08 -0.64 19.09
C LEU A 243 18.59 0.43 20.07
N LYS A 244 17.71 0.04 21.02
CA LYS A 244 17.23 0.94 22.06
C LYS A 244 18.34 1.34 23.03
N ALA A 245 19.19 0.39 23.46
CA ALA A 245 20.32 0.66 24.34
C ALA A 245 21.33 1.62 23.70
N ASN A 246 21.54 1.50 22.39
CA ASN A 246 22.41 2.36 21.59
C ASN A 246 21.71 3.61 21.03
N LYS A 247 20.46 3.88 21.43
CA LYS A 247 19.69 5.09 21.08
C LYS A 247 19.51 5.30 19.56
N VAL A 248 19.38 4.22 18.78
CA VAL A 248 19.04 4.30 17.36
C VAL A 248 17.56 4.66 17.21
N ASP A 249 17.24 5.87 16.75
CA ASP A 249 15.87 6.38 16.67
C ASP A 249 15.14 6.00 15.36
N TYR A 250 15.13 4.71 15.02
CA TYR A 250 14.48 4.25 13.78
C TYR A 250 12.94 4.28 13.88
N ASP A 251 12.25 4.44 12.75
CA ASP A 251 10.78 4.37 12.64
C ASP A 251 10.26 2.96 12.39
N VAL A 252 10.95 2.21 11.53
CA VAL A 252 10.50 0.93 10.97
C VAL A 252 11.57 -0.14 11.21
N MET A 253 11.15 -1.26 11.79
CA MET A 253 11.95 -2.49 11.74
C MET A 253 11.54 -3.27 10.49
N GLY A 254 12.50 -3.50 9.60
CA GLY A 254 12.38 -4.32 8.41
C GLY A 254 12.76 -5.77 8.69
N ALA A 255 12.09 -6.70 7.99
CA ALA A 255 12.44 -8.12 8.00
C ALA A 255 12.62 -8.70 6.59
N THR A 256 13.66 -9.50 6.36
CA THR A 256 13.69 -10.44 5.24
C THR A 256 12.85 -11.67 5.57
N PHE A 257 11.98 -12.08 4.66
CA PHE A 257 11.18 -13.29 4.81
C PHE A 257 10.91 -13.96 3.46
N TYR A 258 11.76 -14.91 3.09
CA TYR A 258 11.57 -15.79 1.95
C TYR A 258 10.82 -17.06 2.38
N PRO A 259 9.56 -17.28 1.93
CA PRO A 259 8.75 -18.40 2.42
C PRO A 259 9.36 -19.78 2.14
N HIS A 260 10.09 -19.92 1.04
CA HIS A 260 10.72 -21.18 0.62
C HIS A 260 11.87 -21.65 1.54
N TRP A 261 12.52 -20.74 2.28
CA TRP A 261 13.52 -21.10 3.29
C TRP A 261 12.98 -21.08 4.72
N ASN A 262 12.03 -20.19 5.00
CA ASN A 262 11.66 -19.87 6.37
C ASN A 262 10.52 -20.73 6.95
N GLY A 263 9.80 -21.49 6.12
CA GLY A 263 8.66 -22.28 6.60
C GLY A 263 7.60 -21.39 7.28
N PRO A 264 6.66 -21.93 8.07
CA PRO A 264 5.39 -21.26 8.39
C PRO A 264 5.53 -19.89 9.11
N ASP A 265 4.53 -19.05 8.90
CA ASP A 265 4.37 -17.65 9.37
C ASP A 265 4.68 -17.37 10.85
N ASN A 266 4.71 -18.38 11.72
CA ASN A 266 4.74 -18.20 13.18
C ASN A 266 5.98 -17.43 13.67
N LYS A 267 7.14 -17.62 13.01
CA LYS A 267 8.37 -16.88 13.30
C LYS A 267 8.19 -15.40 12.98
N LEU A 268 7.71 -15.08 11.78
CA LEU A 268 7.43 -13.72 11.33
C LEU A 268 6.40 -13.03 12.23
N ILE A 269 5.31 -13.72 12.58
CA ILE A 269 4.28 -13.22 13.52
C ILE A 269 4.90 -12.91 14.89
N GLY A 270 5.80 -13.77 15.37
CA GLY A 270 6.50 -13.57 16.63
C GLY A 270 7.34 -12.30 16.62
N ALA A 271 8.19 -12.13 15.59
CA ALA A 271 9.01 -10.94 15.40
C ALA A 271 8.16 -9.67 15.29
N GLU A 272 7.13 -9.68 14.43
CA GLU A 272 6.23 -8.54 14.25
C GLU A 272 5.54 -8.14 15.55
N ASN A 273 5.04 -9.10 16.33
CA ASN A 273 4.40 -8.82 17.61
C ASN A 273 5.36 -8.17 18.61
N VAL A 274 6.62 -8.63 18.67
CA VAL A 274 7.63 -8.02 19.53
C VAL A 274 7.84 -6.55 19.16
N ILE A 275 8.11 -6.27 17.89
CA ILE A 275 8.37 -4.90 17.42
C ILE A 275 7.15 -3.99 17.63
N THR A 276 5.97 -4.46 17.22
CA THR A 276 4.78 -3.61 17.21
C THR A 276 4.16 -3.42 18.59
N LYS A 277 4.18 -4.45 19.46
CA LYS A 277 3.59 -4.40 20.81
C LYS A 277 4.57 -3.95 21.89
N LYS A 278 5.77 -4.56 21.96
CA LYS A 278 6.75 -4.29 23.03
C LYS A 278 7.52 -2.99 22.77
N TYR A 279 8.03 -2.81 21.56
CA TYR A 279 8.83 -1.61 21.21
C TYR A 279 8.01 -0.48 20.59
N GLY A 280 6.80 -0.79 20.10
CA GLY A 280 5.92 0.20 19.52
C GLY A 280 6.45 0.81 18.21
N LYS A 281 7.34 0.13 17.48
CA LYS A 281 7.86 0.58 16.20
C LYS A 281 6.99 0.06 15.05
N LYS A 282 7.13 0.65 13.86
CA LYS A 282 6.46 0.17 12.64
C LYS A 282 7.17 -1.10 12.14
N PHE A 283 6.48 -1.92 11.37
CA PHE A 283 7.03 -3.18 10.84
C PHE A 283 6.68 -3.35 9.36
N ALA A 284 7.64 -3.84 8.57
CA ALA A 284 7.45 -4.21 7.18
C ALA A 284 8.34 -5.41 6.82
N VAL A 285 7.91 -6.25 5.89
CA VAL A 285 8.80 -7.21 5.24
C VAL A 285 9.49 -6.50 4.08
N MET A 286 10.82 -6.37 4.11
CA MET A 286 11.57 -5.62 3.09
C MET A 286 11.97 -6.49 1.91
N GLU A 287 12.03 -7.80 2.10
CA GLU A 287 12.36 -8.74 1.04
C GLU A 287 11.55 -10.02 1.17
N MET A 288 10.89 -10.40 0.09
CA MET A 288 10.32 -11.72 -0.14
C MET A 288 10.25 -11.98 -1.63
N SER A 289 10.37 -13.24 -2.04
CA SER A 289 10.10 -13.69 -3.41
C SER A 289 9.66 -15.15 -3.37
N TYR A 290 9.15 -15.64 -4.49
CA TYR A 290 8.78 -17.04 -4.60
C TYR A 290 8.89 -17.51 -6.06
N PRO A 291 9.51 -18.68 -6.32
CA PRO A 291 9.63 -19.23 -7.66
C PRO A 291 8.27 -19.60 -8.26
N TYR A 292 8.03 -19.18 -9.51
CA TYR A 292 6.90 -19.66 -10.30
C TYR A 292 7.26 -20.91 -11.13
N THR A 293 8.56 -21.13 -11.38
CA THR A 293 9.16 -22.31 -12.00
C THR A 293 10.47 -22.66 -11.28
N THR A 294 11.01 -23.86 -11.48
CA THR A 294 12.37 -24.23 -11.03
C THR A 294 13.40 -24.18 -12.16
N ASP A 295 12.98 -23.90 -13.39
CA ASP A 295 13.86 -23.85 -14.56
C ASP A 295 14.80 -22.64 -14.53
N ASP A 296 15.99 -22.83 -15.10
CA ASP A 296 16.94 -21.77 -15.44
C ASP A 296 16.62 -21.20 -16.83
N MET A 297 16.48 -19.88 -16.90
CA MET A 297 16.03 -19.19 -18.11
C MET A 297 17.09 -18.26 -18.72
N ASP A 298 18.28 -18.11 -18.12
CA ASP A 298 19.38 -17.30 -18.66
C ASP A 298 20.74 -18.02 -18.74
N GLY A 299 20.82 -19.24 -18.22
CA GLY A 299 22.00 -20.09 -18.18
C GLY A 299 22.80 -19.96 -16.88
N GLN A 300 22.43 -19.03 -16.00
CA GLN A 300 22.99 -18.87 -14.67
C GLN A 300 22.13 -19.64 -13.66
N PRO A 301 22.73 -20.49 -12.81
CA PRO A 301 21.97 -21.19 -11.78
C PRO A 301 21.18 -20.25 -10.86
N ASN A 302 19.87 -20.46 -10.79
CA ASN A 302 18.97 -19.79 -9.86
C ASN A 302 19.32 -20.14 -8.40
N ILE A 303 19.19 -19.16 -7.49
CA ILE A 303 19.44 -19.35 -6.06
C ILE A 303 18.44 -20.33 -5.41
N VAL A 304 17.26 -20.47 -6.03
CA VAL A 304 16.23 -21.42 -5.66
C VAL A 304 15.93 -22.28 -6.88
N GLY A 305 16.45 -23.51 -6.88
CA GLY A 305 16.06 -24.56 -7.83
C GLY A 305 14.95 -25.44 -7.26
N ASP A 306 15.12 -26.76 -7.35
CA ASP A 306 14.15 -27.72 -6.84
C ASP A 306 14.00 -27.68 -5.31
N ILE A 307 12.77 -27.41 -4.85
CA ILE A 307 12.42 -27.38 -3.44
C ILE A 307 11.69 -28.68 -3.07
N LYS A 308 12.24 -29.44 -2.11
CA LYS A 308 11.55 -30.59 -1.51
C LYS A 308 10.41 -30.10 -0.60
N ASN A 309 9.17 -30.44 -0.94
CA ASN A 309 7.94 -30.04 -0.22
C ASN A 309 7.77 -28.51 -0.12
N PRO A 310 7.59 -27.82 -1.26
CA PRO A 310 7.48 -26.36 -1.25
C PRO A 310 6.21 -25.93 -0.49
N PRO A 311 6.26 -24.85 0.31
CA PRO A 311 5.10 -24.38 1.10
C PRO A 311 3.91 -23.96 0.23
N PHE A 312 4.19 -23.53 -1.00
CA PHE A 312 3.22 -23.29 -2.07
C PHE A 312 3.66 -24.03 -3.33
N LYS A 313 2.73 -24.53 -4.13
CA LYS A 313 3.06 -25.23 -5.38
C LYS A 313 3.89 -24.31 -6.30
N ILE A 314 5.04 -24.78 -6.80
CA ILE A 314 5.82 -24.05 -7.81
C ILE A 314 4.97 -23.87 -9.07
N SER A 315 4.44 -22.66 -9.26
CA SER A 315 3.51 -22.27 -10.31
C SER A 315 3.18 -20.78 -10.18
N VAL A 316 2.59 -20.18 -11.22
CA VAL A 316 2.09 -18.79 -11.16
C VAL A 316 1.01 -18.62 -10.06
N GLN A 317 0.15 -19.61 -9.85
CA GLN A 317 -0.83 -19.58 -8.74
C GLN A 317 -0.14 -19.66 -7.38
N GLY A 318 0.82 -20.56 -7.17
CA GLY A 318 1.50 -20.68 -5.87
C GLY A 318 2.39 -19.49 -5.55
N GLN A 319 3.01 -18.86 -6.56
CA GLN A 319 3.67 -17.56 -6.40
C GLN A 319 2.67 -16.49 -5.94
N SER A 320 1.49 -16.44 -6.55
CA SER A 320 0.39 -15.57 -6.10
C SER A 320 -0.10 -15.87 -4.67
N ASP A 321 -0.20 -17.15 -4.31
CA ASP A 321 -0.61 -17.57 -2.97
C ASP A 321 0.43 -17.14 -1.92
N SER A 322 1.72 -17.28 -2.24
CA SER A 322 2.84 -16.84 -1.41
C SER A 322 2.80 -15.32 -1.16
N ILE A 323 2.61 -14.51 -2.21
CA ILE A 323 2.45 -13.05 -2.09
C ILE A 323 1.24 -12.74 -1.19
N SER A 324 0.10 -13.37 -1.44
CA SER A 324 -1.12 -13.12 -0.66
C SER A 324 -0.93 -13.46 0.83
N ASP A 325 -0.23 -14.55 1.11
CA ASP A 325 -0.04 -15.04 2.48
C ASP A 325 0.93 -14.17 3.27
N VAL A 326 2.04 -13.69 2.70
CA VAL A 326 2.94 -12.75 3.39
C VAL A 326 2.22 -11.44 3.75
N TRP A 327 1.47 -10.85 2.81
CA TRP A 327 0.70 -9.62 3.10
C TRP A 327 -0.40 -9.86 4.13
N LYS A 328 -1.03 -11.04 4.11
CA LYS A 328 -2.02 -11.45 5.10
C LYS A 328 -1.39 -11.59 6.48
N THR A 329 -0.25 -12.25 6.58
CA THR A 329 0.48 -12.48 7.82
C THR A 329 0.87 -11.16 8.47
N VAL A 330 1.51 -10.26 7.73
CA VAL A 330 1.91 -8.93 8.23
C VAL A 330 0.69 -8.08 8.59
N MET A 331 -0.29 -7.95 7.70
CA MET A 331 -1.39 -7.02 7.94
C MET A 331 -2.38 -7.46 9.03
N GLN A 332 -2.41 -8.75 9.39
CA GLN A 332 -3.33 -9.25 10.42
C GLN A 332 -2.75 -9.23 11.84
N ASN A 333 -1.41 -9.22 11.98
CA ASN A 333 -0.75 -9.38 13.28
C ASN A 333 -0.09 -8.10 13.79
N GLY A 334 0.18 -7.10 12.95
CA GLY A 334 0.93 -5.90 13.34
C GLY A 334 0.19 -4.79 14.09
N ASN A 335 -0.96 -5.04 14.71
CA ASN A 335 -1.63 -4.13 15.67
C ASN A 335 -1.78 -2.66 15.21
N GLY A 336 -1.99 -2.43 13.91
CA GLY A 336 -2.10 -1.09 13.32
C GLY A 336 -0.76 -0.38 13.02
N LYS A 337 0.38 -1.06 13.23
CA LYS A 337 1.74 -0.60 12.94
C LYS A 337 2.43 -1.35 11.79
N ALA A 338 1.84 -2.45 11.32
CA ALA A 338 2.20 -3.10 10.06
C ALA A 338 2.02 -2.16 8.87
N LEU A 339 3.03 -2.09 8.00
CA LEU A 339 3.00 -1.27 6.81
C LEU A 339 2.68 -2.07 5.54
N GLY A 340 3.13 -3.32 5.45
CA GLY A 340 3.01 -4.16 4.26
C GLY A 340 4.33 -4.88 3.98
N ALA A 341 4.61 -5.12 2.70
CA ALA A 341 5.81 -5.83 2.28
C ALA A 341 6.35 -5.33 0.93
N PHE A 342 7.55 -5.80 0.57
CA PHE A 342 8.20 -5.57 -0.72
C PHE A 342 8.58 -6.91 -1.36
N TYR A 343 8.21 -7.11 -2.62
CA TYR A 343 8.65 -8.24 -3.42
C TYR A 343 10.04 -7.95 -4.00
N TRP A 344 11.01 -8.81 -3.76
CA TRP A 344 12.39 -8.62 -4.22
C TRP A 344 12.54 -9.04 -5.68
N GLU A 345 13.02 -8.12 -6.52
CA GLU A 345 13.35 -8.30 -7.94
C GLU A 345 12.30 -9.07 -8.76
N PRO A 346 11.07 -8.54 -8.90
CA PRO A 346 10.04 -9.19 -9.70
C PRO A 346 10.27 -9.04 -11.20
N ALA A 347 11.30 -8.31 -11.64
CA ALA A 347 11.51 -7.95 -13.04
C ALA A 347 12.89 -8.32 -13.57
N TRP A 348 13.73 -8.95 -12.74
CA TRP A 348 15.10 -9.31 -13.09
C TRP A 348 15.12 -10.58 -13.94
N ILE A 349 14.85 -10.39 -15.22
CA ILE A 349 14.67 -11.44 -16.22
C ILE A 349 15.95 -11.60 -17.08
N PRO A 350 16.05 -12.66 -17.89
CA PRO A 350 17.18 -12.82 -18.80
C PRO A 350 17.28 -11.65 -19.79
N VAL A 351 18.50 -11.18 -20.10
CA VAL A 351 18.68 -10.24 -21.23
C VAL A 351 18.30 -10.94 -22.54
N LYS A 352 18.66 -12.22 -22.66
CA LYS A 352 18.22 -13.12 -23.71
C LYS A 352 17.81 -14.46 -23.11
N ALA A 353 16.53 -14.80 -23.22
CA ALA A 353 15.97 -16.04 -22.69
C ALA A 353 16.61 -17.29 -23.30
N GLY A 354 16.75 -18.35 -22.50
CA GLY A 354 17.33 -19.64 -22.89
C GLY A 354 18.64 -19.92 -22.18
N TRP A 355 18.72 -21.07 -21.51
CA TRP A 355 19.94 -21.56 -20.82
C TRP A 355 21.18 -21.57 -21.73
N ASN A 356 21.01 -21.82 -23.03
CA ASN A 356 22.08 -21.78 -24.03
C ASN A 356 22.64 -20.37 -24.32
N ASN A 357 22.00 -19.30 -23.84
CA ASN A 357 22.48 -17.93 -23.98
C ASN A 357 23.36 -17.46 -22.82
N TYR A 358 23.80 -18.38 -21.95
CA TYR A 358 24.68 -18.11 -20.81
C TYR A 358 25.81 -17.10 -21.09
N GLN A 359 26.62 -17.34 -22.14
CA GLN A 359 27.75 -16.46 -22.45
C GLN A 359 27.27 -15.06 -22.87
N TYR A 360 26.20 -14.98 -23.68
CA TYR A 360 25.63 -13.69 -24.07
C TYR A 360 25.14 -12.91 -22.86
N ASN A 361 24.46 -13.56 -21.91
CA ASN A 361 23.96 -12.92 -20.70
C ASN A 361 25.12 -12.48 -19.77
N ARG A 362 26.23 -13.24 -19.71
CA ARG A 362 27.46 -12.83 -19.03
C ARG A 362 28.12 -11.61 -19.68
N ASP A 363 28.19 -11.57 -21.00
CA ASP A 363 28.77 -10.44 -21.73
C ASP A 363 27.94 -9.16 -21.51
N MET A 364 26.61 -9.30 -21.44
CA MET A 364 25.71 -8.18 -21.10
C MET A 364 25.88 -7.73 -19.65
N ASP A 365 26.12 -8.67 -18.71
CA ASP A 365 26.41 -8.33 -17.33
C ASP A 365 27.73 -7.59 -17.18
N GLU A 366 28.83 -8.06 -17.79
CA GLU A 366 30.11 -7.33 -17.76
C GLU A 366 29.98 -5.90 -18.31
N LYS A 367 29.11 -5.69 -19.31
CA LYS A 367 28.94 -4.40 -19.97
C LYS A 367 27.98 -3.45 -19.26
N TYR A 368 26.87 -3.97 -18.73
CA TYR A 368 25.76 -3.16 -18.24
C TYR A 368 25.39 -3.45 -16.78
N GLY A 369 26.03 -4.42 -16.15
CA GLY A 369 25.77 -4.86 -14.79
C GLY A 369 24.43 -5.59 -14.62
N THR A 370 23.92 -6.25 -15.66
CA THR A 370 22.60 -6.91 -15.67
C THR A 370 22.52 -8.19 -14.84
N GLY A 371 23.64 -8.75 -14.39
CA GLY A 371 23.71 -9.98 -13.63
C GLY A 371 23.93 -9.74 -12.14
N TRP A 372 23.88 -10.81 -11.37
CA TRP A 372 24.02 -10.71 -9.92
C TRP A 372 25.44 -10.29 -9.51
N ALA A 373 26.44 -10.66 -10.29
CA ALA A 373 27.83 -10.25 -10.11
C ALA A 373 28.60 -10.42 -11.41
N THR A 374 29.59 -9.54 -11.63
CA THR A 374 30.63 -9.71 -12.64
C THR A 374 31.93 -10.26 -12.01
N LYS A 375 32.88 -10.71 -12.84
CA LYS A 375 34.22 -11.10 -12.38
C LYS A 375 34.98 -9.98 -11.65
N TYR A 376 34.70 -8.73 -11.99
CA TYR A 376 35.41 -7.56 -11.45
C TYR A 376 35.10 -7.33 -9.95
N ALA A 377 34.01 -7.91 -9.44
CA ALA A 377 33.65 -7.83 -8.02
C ALA A 377 34.52 -8.72 -7.11
N ALA A 378 35.24 -9.70 -7.68
CA ALA A 378 35.99 -10.69 -6.89
C ALA A 378 37.09 -10.05 -6.03
N ASP A 379 37.81 -9.06 -6.57
CA ASP A 379 38.87 -8.36 -5.84
C ASP A 379 38.33 -7.50 -4.70
N TYR A 380 37.15 -6.89 -4.84
CA TYR A 380 36.53 -6.13 -3.74
C TYR A 380 36.26 -7.00 -2.52
N TYR A 381 35.72 -8.20 -2.71
CA TYR A 381 35.51 -9.15 -1.62
C TYR A 381 36.82 -9.69 -1.05
N GLY A 382 37.79 -10.01 -1.91
CA GLY A 382 39.13 -10.44 -1.49
C GLY A 382 39.81 -9.38 -0.61
N ASP A 383 39.76 -8.12 -1.02
CA ASP A 383 40.32 -6.97 -0.29
C ASP A 383 39.60 -6.70 1.04
N ALA A 384 38.32 -7.07 1.12
CA ALA A 384 37.53 -7.07 2.34
C ALA A 384 37.72 -8.37 3.17
N GLY A 385 38.66 -9.23 2.81
CA GLY A 385 39.00 -10.44 3.57
C GLY A 385 37.99 -11.60 3.43
N TYR A 386 37.08 -11.52 2.46
CA TYR A 386 36.23 -12.65 2.10
C TYR A 386 36.97 -13.58 1.13
N ALA A 387 37.14 -14.84 1.54
CA ALA A 387 37.88 -15.82 0.76
C ALA A 387 36.99 -16.57 -0.24
N GLY A 388 37.60 -17.03 -1.33
CA GLY A 388 37.01 -17.99 -2.27
C GLY A 388 36.50 -17.37 -3.59
N GLN A 389 36.18 -16.08 -3.63
CA GLN A 389 35.64 -15.43 -4.84
C GLN A 389 36.69 -15.31 -5.94
N LYS A 390 37.93 -14.94 -5.60
CA LYS A 390 39.03 -14.83 -6.57
C LYS A 390 39.50 -16.19 -7.10
N ALA A 391 39.52 -17.20 -6.24
CA ALA A 391 39.96 -18.54 -6.61
C ALA A 391 38.95 -19.28 -7.51
N ASN A 392 37.66 -18.95 -7.40
CA ASN A 392 36.57 -19.60 -8.13
C ASN A 392 35.74 -18.59 -8.92
N VAL A 393 36.40 -17.59 -9.54
CA VAL A 393 35.71 -16.44 -10.15
C VAL A 393 34.63 -16.92 -11.13
N ASP A 394 34.92 -17.83 -12.05
CA ASP A 394 33.96 -18.32 -13.04
C ASP A 394 32.75 -19.08 -12.47
N ALA A 395 32.85 -19.61 -11.24
CA ALA A 395 31.73 -20.24 -10.56
C ALA A 395 30.94 -19.25 -9.69
N TYR A 396 31.48 -18.05 -9.47
CA TYR A 396 30.98 -17.04 -8.55
C TYR A 396 30.22 -15.91 -9.25
N TRP A 397 30.29 -15.74 -10.56
CA TRP A 397 29.66 -14.57 -11.21
C TRP A 397 28.86 -14.99 -12.43
N GLY A 398 27.85 -14.18 -12.79
CA GLY A 398 26.99 -14.46 -13.92
C GLY A 398 25.73 -13.61 -13.94
N ALA A 399 24.78 -14.03 -14.79
CA ALA A 399 23.52 -13.34 -15.07
C ALA A 399 22.56 -13.30 -13.86
N SER A 400 21.24 -13.25 -14.05
CA SER A 400 20.32 -13.26 -12.91
C SER A 400 20.45 -14.57 -12.14
N SER A 401 20.18 -14.56 -10.84
CA SER A 401 20.01 -15.79 -10.04
C SER A 401 18.57 -15.91 -9.51
N TYR A 402 17.67 -15.11 -10.07
CA TYR A 402 16.29 -14.95 -9.59
C TYR A 402 15.26 -14.84 -10.73
N ASP A 403 15.64 -15.09 -11.98
CA ASP A 403 14.73 -15.03 -13.12
C ASP A 403 13.48 -15.91 -12.92
N ASN A 404 13.63 -17.06 -12.26
CA ASN A 404 12.52 -17.97 -11.98
C ASN A 404 11.58 -17.50 -10.85
N GLN A 405 11.93 -16.40 -10.17
CA GLN A 405 11.12 -15.74 -9.16
C GLN A 405 10.56 -14.40 -9.66
N ALA A 406 10.82 -14.00 -10.91
CA ALA A 406 10.21 -12.82 -11.49
C ALA A 406 8.66 -12.94 -11.54
N LEU A 407 7.99 -11.79 -11.61
CA LEU A 407 6.56 -11.64 -11.91
C LEU A 407 6.32 -11.31 -13.39
N PHE A 408 7.37 -11.44 -14.21
CA PHE A 408 7.36 -11.39 -15.67
C PHE A 408 7.95 -12.69 -16.20
N ASP A 409 7.50 -13.13 -17.37
CA ASP A 409 8.14 -14.23 -18.08
C ASP A 409 9.50 -13.77 -18.66
N PRO A 410 10.35 -14.70 -19.15
CA PRO A 410 11.67 -14.38 -19.70
C PRO A 410 11.68 -13.42 -20.89
N ASN A 411 10.52 -13.15 -21.48
CA ASN A 411 10.36 -12.23 -22.60
C ASN A 411 9.72 -10.90 -22.16
N GLY A 412 9.62 -10.64 -20.86
CA GLY A 412 9.08 -9.42 -20.30
C GLY A 412 7.55 -9.30 -20.32
N ASN A 413 6.81 -10.40 -20.53
CA ASN A 413 5.35 -10.38 -20.40
C ASN A 413 4.96 -10.54 -18.93
N PRO A 414 4.05 -9.72 -18.38
CA PRO A 414 3.67 -9.82 -16.98
C PRO A 414 2.89 -11.11 -16.72
N LEU A 415 3.31 -11.85 -15.69
CA LEU A 415 2.57 -12.99 -15.19
C LEU A 415 1.29 -12.52 -14.48
N GLN A 416 0.28 -13.39 -14.40
CA GLN A 416 -0.96 -13.06 -13.69
C GLN A 416 -0.76 -12.94 -12.17
N SER A 417 0.30 -13.54 -11.60
CA SER A 417 0.70 -13.37 -10.20
C SER A 417 1.01 -11.92 -9.83
N LEU A 418 1.42 -11.08 -10.78
CA LEU A 418 1.59 -9.64 -10.56
C LEU A 418 0.26 -8.94 -10.20
N LEU A 419 -0.88 -9.43 -10.72
CA LEU A 419 -2.20 -8.88 -10.38
C LEU A 419 -2.59 -9.10 -8.91
N THR A 420 -1.87 -9.96 -8.19
CA THR A 420 -2.16 -10.25 -6.78
C THR A 420 -2.14 -9.00 -5.94
N PHE A 421 -1.23 -8.05 -6.19
CA PHE A 421 -1.18 -6.78 -5.45
C PHE A 421 -2.50 -6.02 -5.48
N LYS A 422 -3.15 -5.94 -6.64
CA LYS A 422 -4.46 -5.29 -6.81
C LYS A 422 -5.59 -6.16 -6.29
N GLN A 423 -5.58 -7.45 -6.58
CA GLN A 423 -6.70 -8.34 -6.25
C GLN A 423 -6.83 -8.62 -4.75
N MET A 424 -5.71 -8.61 -4.01
CA MET A 424 -5.72 -8.82 -2.56
C MET A 424 -6.27 -7.63 -1.76
N MET A 425 -6.44 -6.45 -2.36
CA MET A 425 -7.01 -5.29 -1.67
C MET A 425 -8.49 -5.49 -1.32
N GLY A 426 -8.83 -5.35 -0.03
CA GLY A 426 -10.21 -5.35 0.47
C GLY A 426 -10.98 -4.05 0.20
N LYS A 427 -12.29 -4.03 0.53
CA LYS A 427 -13.12 -2.81 0.53
C LYS A 427 -12.78 -1.94 1.75
N SER A 428 -12.69 -0.62 1.61
CA SER A 428 -12.36 0.30 2.72
C SER A 428 -13.18 1.60 2.70
N ILE A 429 -13.50 2.16 3.87
CA ILE A 429 -14.12 3.50 4.01
C ILE A 429 -12.99 4.54 4.01
N THR A 430 -12.98 5.41 3.01
CA THR A 430 -11.91 6.40 2.80
C THR A 430 -12.17 7.75 3.45
N LYS A 431 -13.42 8.06 3.83
CA LYS A 431 -13.78 9.28 4.60
C LYS A 431 -15.20 9.23 5.17
N GLU A 432 -15.36 9.40 6.49
CA GLU A 432 -16.63 9.81 7.12
C GLU A 432 -16.63 11.35 7.25
N LYS A 433 -17.39 12.08 6.44
CA LYS A 433 -17.52 13.54 6.62
C LYS A 433 -18.92 13.90 7.14
N GLY A 434 -19.01 14.11 8.46
CA GLY A 434 -19.87 15.11 9.13
C GLY A 434 -21.38 14.87 9.15
N LYS A 435 -22.06 15.53 10.11
CA LYS A 435 -23.52 15.56 10.24
C LYS A 435 -24.14 16.28 9.05
N VAL A 436 -24.97 15.60 8.26
CA VAL A 436 -25.66 16.19 7.09
C VAL A 436 -27.15 16.24 7.37
N ALA A 437 -27.65 17.15 8.22
CA ALA A 437 -29.08 17.22 8.52
C ALA A 437 -29.91 17.74 7.32
N ASN A 438 -30.21 16.86 6.37
CA ASN A 438 -31.09 17.06 5.22
C ASN A 438 -32.13 15.94 5.15
N TYR A 439 -33.26 16.23 4.52
CA TYR A 439 -34.28 15.23 4.21
C TYR A 439 -34.12 14.76 2.77
N TYR A 440 -34.38 13.49 2.53
CA TYR A 440 -34.32 12.86 1.22
C TYR A 440 -35.60 12.08 0.96
N LYS A 441 -35.86 11.72 -0.30
CA LYS A 441 -36.82 10.67 -0.67
C LYS A 441 -36.14 9.63 -1.54
N VAL A 442 -36.62 8.39 -1.48
CA VAL A 442 -36.22 7.34 -2.42
C VAL A 442 -36.66 7.74 -3.84
N LYS A 443 -35.79 7.56 -4.83
CA LYS A 443 -36.15 7.77 -6.24
C LYS A 443 -37.11 6.67 -6.69
N LYS A 444 -38.07 7.00 -7.56
CA LYS A 444 -39.05 6.03 -8.10
C LYS A 444 -38.36 4.82 -8.73
N ALA A 445 -37.27 5.04 -9.47
CA ALA A 445 -36.46 3.99 -10.09
C ALA A 445 -35.60 3.16 -9.11
N SER A 446 -35.61 3.48 -7.82
CA SER A 446 -34.76 2.83 -6.81
C SER A 446 -35.56 2.24 -5.65
N VAL A 447 -36.88 2.07 -5.82
CA VAL A 447 -37.77 1.52 -4.78
C VAL A 447 -37.41 0.06 -4.44
N SER A 448 -36.91 -0.71 -5.42
CA SER A 448 -36.42 -2.08 -5.23
C SER A 448 -35.03 -2.17 -4.61
N ALA A 449 -34.33 -1.06 -4.43
CA ALA A 449 -32.98 -1.07 -3.86
C ALA A 449 -32.99 -1.36 -2.35
N LYS A 450 -31.81 -1.63 -1.81
CA LYS A 450 -31.60 -2.00 -0.40
C LYS A 450 -30.79 -0.93 0.33
N ALA A 451 -31.04 -0.84 1.64
CA ALA A 451 -30.13 -0.22 2.59
C ALA A 451 -29.35 -1.31 3.32
N TYR A 452 -28.15 -0.97 3.79
CA TYR A 452 -27.20 -1.94 4.31
C TYR A 452 -26.62 -1.53 5.66
N ASP A 453 -26.40 -2.50 6.52
CA ASP A 453 -25.50 -2.37 7.65
C ASP A 453 -24.07 -2.60 7.16
N LEU A 454 -23.17 -1.69 7.54
CA LEU A 454 -21.75 -1.84 7.28
C LEU A 454 -21.12 -2.49 8.50
N ASN A 455 -21.09 -3.82 8.51
CA ASN A 455 -20.60 -4.59 9.65
C ASN A 455 -19.11 -4.81 9.54
N GLY A 456 -18.34 -4.24 10.47
CA GLY A 456 -16.89 -4.37 10.53
C GLY A 456 -16.18 -3.05 10.85
N SER A 457 -14.86 -3.03 10.68
CA SER A 457 -14.05 -1.83 10.87
C SER A 457 -14.14 -0.88 9.67
N LYS A 458 -13.65 0.36 9.82
CA LYS A 458 -13.59 1.33 8.71
C LYS A 458 -12.75 0.84 7.53
N SER A 459 -11.73 0.02 7.78
CA SER A 459 -10.88 -0.56 6.74
C SER A 459 -11.39 -1.89 6.21
N ASN A 460 -12.42 -2.49 6.83
CA ASN A 460 -12.93 -3.80 6.44
C ASN A 460 -14.35 -4.04 6.97
N PHE A 461 -15.34 -3.97 6.09
CA PHE A 461 -16.74 -4.20 6.43
C PHE A 461 -17.48 -4.92 5.30
N THR A 462 -18.52 -5.65 5.65
CA THR A 462 -19.44 -6.26 4.70
C THR A 462 -20.72 -5.44 4.57
N PHE A 463 -21.37 -5.54 3.41
CA PHE A 463 -22.71 -5.00 3.21
C PHE A 463 -23.72 -6.09 3.60
N LYS A 464 -24.27 -6.03 4.83
CA LYS A 464 -25.41 -6.86 5.21
C LYS A 464 -26.68 -6.10 4.88
N THR A 465 -27.69 -6.75 4.31
CA THR A 465 -28.97 -6.07 4.04
C THR A 465 -29.61 -5.68 5.37
N ALA A 466 -29.85 -4.39 5.58
CA ALA A 466 -30.56 -3.87 6.74
C ALA A 466 -32.07 -3.93 6.48
N PHE A 467 -32.52 -3.36 5.37
CA PHE A 467 -33.93 -3.37 4.93
C PHE A 467 -34.05 -3.02 3.44
N ASN A 468 -35.18 -3.36 2.81
CA ASN A 468 -35.47 -2.91 1.44
C ASN A 468 -36.08 -1.50 1.47
N LEU A 469 -35.70 -0.65 0.51
CA LEU A 469 -36.21 0.72 0.47
C LEU A 469 -37.73 0.80 0.25
N LYS A 470 -38.33 -0.21 -0.40
CA LYS A 470 -39.79 -0.35 -0.53
C LYS A 470 -40.52 -0.50 0.81
N ASP A 471 -39.85 -1.01 1.84
CA ASP A 471 -40.44 -1.27 3.16
C ASP A 471 -40.47 0.00 4.03
N VAL A 472 -39.90 1.10 3.54
CA VAL A 472 -39.88 2.37 4.27
C VAL A 472 -41.23 3.09 4.12
N LYS A 473 -42.05 3.02 5.18
CA LYS A 473 -43.37 3.69 5.24
C LYS A 473 -43.28 5.23 5.19
N SER A 474 -42.15 5.82 5.57
CA SER A 474 -41.99 7.28 5.55
C SER A 474 -41.69 7.78 4.13
N LYS A 475 -42.45 8.79 3.67
CA LYS A 475 -42.14 9.52 2.43
C LYS A 475 -40.81 10.28 2.47
N TYR A 476 -40.22 10.44 3.66
CA TYR A 476 -39.02 11.25 3.89
C TYR A 476 -38.00 10.50 4.76
N LEU A 477 -36.76 10.47 4.30
CA LEU A 477 -35.61 9.89 4.98
C LEU A 477 -34.75 11.01 5.57
N LYS A 478 -34.36 10.88 6.83
CA LYS A 478 -33.33 11.75 7.40
C LYS A 478 -31.97 11.16 7.08
N VAL A 479 -31.09 11.95 6.47
CA VAL A 479 -29.66 11.60 6.41
C VAL A 479 -28.97 12.23 7.62
N ASP A 480 -28.11 11.48 8.30
CA ASP A 480 -27.33 11.99 9.43
C ASP A 480 -25.82 11.82 9.24
N LYS A 481 -25.36 10.83 8.46
CA LYS A 481 -23.95 10.62 8.09
C LYS A 481 -23.78 10.39 6.59
N ARG A 482 -22.54 10.54 6.12
CA ARG A 482 -22.09 10.10 4.78
C ARG A 482 -20.71 9.46 4.86
N ALA A 483 -20.47 8.49 4.00
CA ALA A 483 -19.21 7.75 3.90
C ALA A 483 -18.82 7.57 2.44
N TYR A 484 -17.53 7.75 2.15
CA TYR A 484 -16.94 7.33 0.88
C TYR A 484 -16.38 5.92 1.06
N VAL A 485 -16.87 4.98 0.25
CA VAL A 485 -16.53 3.55 0.29
C VAL A 485 -15.72 3.22 -0.95
N ALA A 486 -14.43 2.98 -0.80
CA ALA A 486 -13.61 2.31 -1.80
C ALA A 486 -14.01 0.83 -1.86
N ARG A 487 -14.34 0.35 -3.06
CA ARG A 487 -14.65 -1.05 -3.32
C ARG A 487 -13.45 -1.75 -3.95
N THR A 488 -13.51 -3.08 -3.99
CA THR A 488 -12.50 -3.98 -4.57
C THR A 488 -12.21 -3.73 -6.05
N ASN A 489 -13.07 -3.00 -6.75
CA ASN A 489 -12.84 -2.59 -8.15
C ASN A 489 -12.05 -1.27 -8.27
N GLY A 490 -11.38 -0.83 -7.20
CA GLY A 490 -10.62 0.43 -7.14
C GLY A 490 -11.48 1.70 -7.10
N LYS A 491 -12.80 1.62 -7.33
CA LYS A 491 -13.69 2.79 -7.38
C LYS A 491 -14.19 3.18 -5.99
N THR A 492 -14.32 4.48 -5.75
CA THR A 492 -14.90 5.04 -4.53
C THR A 492 -16.34 5.48 -4.74
N TYR A 493 -17.24 5.09 -3.84
CA TYR A 493 -18.67 5.31 -3.91
C TYR A 493 -19.18 6.07 -2.68
N LEU A 494 -20.07 7.05 -2.87
CA LEU A 494 -20.68 7.80 -1.77
C LEU A 494 -21.94 7.09 -1.23
N TYR A 495 -21.95 6.82 0.07
CA TYR A 495 -23.09 6.28 0.81
C TYR A 495 -23.63 7.31 1.79
N TYR A 496 -24.95 7.35 1.94
CA TYR A 496 -25.64 8.11 2.96
C TYR A 496 -26.21 7.16 4.00
N HIS A 497 -26.04 7.53 5.27
CA HIS A 497 -26.70 6.84 6.35
C HIS A 497 -28.07 7.45 6.56
N ILE A 498 -29.12 6.63 6.46
CA ILE A 498 -30.52 7.04 6.51
C ILE A 498 -31.20 6.52 7.79
N LYS A 499 -32.09 7.34 8.34
CA LYS A 499 -32.97 7.00 9.47
C LYS A 499 -34.42 7.28 9.12
N SER A 500 -35.30 6.30 9.35
CA SER A 500 -36.75 6.41 9.17
C SER A 500 -37.50 5.47 10.12
N GLY A 501 -37.95 6.00 11.26
CA GLY A 501 -38.58 5.17 12.30
C GLY A 501 -37.57 4.20 12.91
N LYS A 502 -37.89 2.90 12.91
CA LYS A 502 -36.98 1.83 13.34
C LYS A 502 -35.95 1.42 12.27
N ASN A 503 -36.11 1.89 11.03
CA ASN A 503 -35.22 1.52 9.92
C ASN A 503 -34.01 2.47 9.87
N GLU A 504 -32.82 1.90 9.98
CA GLU A 504 -31.52 2.59 9.95
C GLU A 504 -30.55 1.81 9.06
N GLY A 505 -29.74 2.50 8.24
CA GLY A 505 -28.77 1.82 7.37
C GLY A 505 -28.15 2.74 6.31
N TRP A 506 -27.16 2.21 5.58
CA TRP A 506 -26.43 2.90 4.53
C TRP A 506 -27.03 2.62 3.16
N VAL A 507 -27.29 3.69 2.41
CA VAL A 507 -27.83 3.63 1.05
C VAL A 507 -26.88 4.32 0.08
N TRP A 508 -26.72 3.78 -1.13
CA TRP A 508 -25.95 4.45 -2.17
C TRP A 508 -26.61 5.80 -2.52
N HIS A 509 -25.82 6.88 -2.56
CA HIS A 509 -26.36 8.23 -2.69
C HIS A 509 -27.25 8.43 -3.93
N LYS A 510 -27.03 7.66 -5.01
CA LYS A 510 -27.82 7.75 -6.25
C LYS A 510 -29.27 7.27 -6.09
N TYR A 511 -29.59 6.45 -5.09
CA TYR A 511 -30.94 5.93 -4.86
C TYR A 511 -31.88 6.93 -4.19
N VAL A 512 -31.33 8.02 -3.65
CA VAL A 512 -32.11 9.03 -2.93
C VAL A 512 -31.95 10.39 -3.58
N THR A 513 -32.97 11.23 -3.46
CA THR A 513 -32.96 12.63 -3.93
C THR A 513 -33.16 13.56 -2.76
N ARG A 514 -32.33 14.60 -2.71
CA ARG A 514 -32.38 15.62 -1.66
C ARG A 514 -33.68 16.41 -1.72
N LEU A 515 -34.23 16.75 -0.56
CA LEU A 515 -35.38 17.61 -0.38
C LEU A 515 -34.95 18.84 0.43
N ASP A 516 -35.14 20.01 -0.16
CA ASP A 516 -34.66 21.27 0.40
C ASP A 516 -35.77 22.06 1.10
N ASN A 517 -35.40 22.80 2.14
CA ASN A 517 -36.23 23.89 2.65
C ASN A 517 -35.94 25.14 1.81
N LYS A 518 -37.00 25.85 1.43
CA LYS A 518 -36.92 27.07 0.61
C LYS A 518 -37.58 28.23 1.34
N ILE A 519 -36.88 29.36 1.39
CA ILE A 519 -37.43 30.64 1.81
C ILE A 519 -38.06 31.26 0.58
N THR A 520 -39.39 31.27 0.52
CA THR A 520 -40.14 31.78 -0.62
C THR A 520 -40.32 33.29 -0.59
N LYS A 521 -40.36 33.89 0.61
CA LYS A 521 -40.43 35.35 0.79
C LYS A 521 -39.82 35.76 2.12
N LYS A 522 -38.97 36.78 2.13
CA LYS A 522 -38.50 37.48 3.34
C LYS A 522 -38.93 38.94 3.25
N THR A 523 -39.44 39.47 4.36
CA THR A 523 -39.89 40.85 4.44
C THR A 523 -39.56 41.39 5.82
N THR A 524 -39.03 42.60 5.88
CA THR A 524 -38.97 43.39 7.12
C THR A 524 -40.39 43.75 7.54
N MET A 525 -40.62 43.88 8.84
CA MET A 525 -41.91 44.29 9.40
C MET A 525 -41.69 45.30 10.51
N LYS A 526 -42.70 46.13 10.79
CA LYS A 526 -42.70 47.02 11.96
C LYS A 526 -42.48 46.17 13.22
N ALA A 527 -41.58 46.62 14.09
CA ALA A 527 -41.25 45.91 15.31
C ALA A 527 -42.51 45.66 16.15
N LYS A 528 -42.76 44.40 16.51
CA LYS A 528 -43.92 44.02 17.32
C LYS A 528 -43.51 43.09 18.44
N ASN A 529 -44.03 43.35 19.63
CA ASN A 529 -43.78 42.54 20.83
C ASN A 529 -44.66 41.28 20.81
N TYR A 530 -44.05 40.15 21.14
CA TYR A 530 -44.69 38.86 21.27
C TYR A 530 -44.29 38.16 22.57
N ARG A 531 -45.14 37.24 23.03
CA ARG A 531 -44.81 36.27 24.09
C ARG A 531 -45.03 34.85 23.59
N VAL A 532 -44.36 33.88 24.23
CA VAL A 532 -44.57 32.46 23.92
C VAL A 532 -45.94 32.00 24.43
N VAL A 533 -46.73 31.35 23.58
CA VAL A 533 -48.07 30.83 23.93
C VAL A 533 -47.99 29.79 25.06
N ASN A 534 -48.80 29.94 26.12
CA ASN A 534 -48.75 29.12 27.34
C ASN A 534 -48.78 27.60 27.11
N GLY A 535 -49.54 27.09 26.12
CA GLY A 535 -49.59 25.67 25.75
C GLY A 535 -48.55 25.20 24.72
N LYS A 536 -47.67 26.07 24.22
CA LYS A 536 -46.65 25.74 23.20
C LYS A 536 -45.21 25.83 23.71
N LYS A 537 -45.02 26.24 24.98
CA LYS A 537 -43.71 26.43 25.63
C LYS A 537 -42.78 25.22 25.49
N SER A 538 -43.30 24.00 25.69
CA SER A 538 -42.51 22.76 25.64
C SER A 538 -42.16 22.27 24.22
N LYS A 539 -42.82 22.79 23.17
CA LYS A 539 -42.70 22.26 21.79
C LYS A 539 -41.88 23.13 20.84
N GLY A 540 -41.60 24.39 21.21
CA GLY A 540 -41.00 25.36 20.31
C GLY A 540 -39.52 25.69 20.58
N ALA A 541 -38.84 26.17 19.55
CA ALA A 541 -37.44 26.61 19.62
C ALA A 541 -37.19 27.85 18.78
N VAL A 542 -36.11 28.56 19.10
CA VAL A 542 -35.53 29.63 18.30
C VAL A 542 -34.46 29.01 17.40
N TYR A 543 -34.54 29.28 16.10
CA TYR A 543 -33.65 28.68 15.10
C TYR A 543 -32.81 29.72 14.37
N GLN A 544 -31.54 29.41 14.13
CA GLN A 544 -30.77 30.04 13.08
C GLN A 544 -31.01 29.28 11.77
N LEU A 545 -31.22 30.00 10.67
CA LEU A 545 -31.28 29.39 9.34
C LEU A 545 -29.88 29.42 8.74
N LYS A 546 -29.23 28.26 8.61
CA LYS A 546 -27.87 28.14 8.06
C LYS A 546 -27.93 27.62 6.63
N GLY A 547 -27.42 28.38 5.67
CA GLY A 547 -27.45 28.06 4.24
C GLY A 547 -28.10 29.18 3.40
N SER A 548 -28.39 28.88 2.14
CA SER A 548 -28.98 29.83 1.19
C SER A 548 -30.52 29.85 1.27
N SER A 549 -31.16 30.82 0.62
CA SER A 549 -32.63 30.91 0.55
C SER A 549 -33.26 29.70 -0.13
N LYS A 550 -32.59 29.09 -1.11
CA LYS A 550 -33.06 27.89 -1.81
C LYS A 550 -32.71 26.60 -1.07
N ASN A 551 -31.82 26.66 -0.08
CA ASN A 551 -31.34 25.49 0.64
C ASN A 551 -30.72 25.83 2.02
N PHE A 552 -31.49 25.62 3.08
CA PHE A 552 -31.01 25.87 4.44
C PHE A 552 -31.48 24.84 5.47
N GLN A 553 -30.77 24.82 6.60
CA GLN A 553 -31.06 24.00 7.77
C GLN A 553 -31.53 24.86 8.94
N PHE A 554 -32.47 24.31 9.72
CA PHE A 554 -32.86 24.87 11.02
C PHE A 554 -31.87 24.42 12.09
N VAL A 555 -31.01 25.34 12.54
CA VAL A 555 -30.08 25.11 13.65
C VAL A 555 -30.72 25.63 14.93
N LYS A 556 -31.10 24.74 15.84
CA LYS A 556 -31.69 25.13 17.13
C LYS A 556 -30.67 25.92 17.96
N LYS A 557 -31.06 27.10 18.44
CA LYS A 557 -30.23 27.94 19.33
C LYS A 557 -30.76 27.97 20.75
N HIS A 558 -32.07 28.09 20.91
CA HIS A 558 -32.70 28.21 22.21
C HIS A 558 -33.98 27.39 22.26
N ASN A 559 -34.28 26.77 23.40
CA ASN A 559 -35.60 26.17 23.65
C ASN A 559 -36.55 27.26 24.14
N LEU A 560 -37.73 27.43 23.53
CA LEU A 560 -38.66 28.50 23.93
C LEU A 560 -39.18 28.35 25.35
N LYS A 561 -39.22 27.13 25.91
CA LYS A 561 -39.61 26.88 27.30
C LYS A 561 -38.80 27.71 28.31
N ASN A 562 -37.53 27.96 28.02
CA ASN A 562 -36.62 28.73 28.88
C ASN A 562 -36.90 30.24 28.83
N TYR A 563 -37.70 30.70 27.86
CA TYR A 563 -37.97 32.12 27.59
C TYR A 563 -39.47 32.41 27.58
N ALA A 564 -40.23 31.60 28.33
CA ALA A 564 -41.68 31.65 28.41
C ALA A 564 -42.26 33.01 28.85
N LYS A 565 -41.54 33.73 29.72
CA LYS A 565 -41.93 35.05 30.24
C LYS A 565 -41.24 36.21 29.51
N THR A 566 -40.29 35.92 28.62
CA THR A 566 -39.48 36.92 27.91
C THR A 566 -40.31 37.61 26.82
N ARG A 567 -40.23 38.94 26.74
CA ARG A 567 -40.75 39.70 25.58
C ARG A 567 -39.80 39.51 24.39
N LEU A 568 -40.35 39.03 23.28
CA LEU A 568 -39.63 38.81 22.03
C LEU A 568 -40.10 39.84 20.99
N ILE A 569 -39.17 40.61 20.45
CA ILE A 569 -39.42 41.64 19.45
C ILE A 569 -39.25 41.01 18.07
N ALA A 570 -40.33 40.92 17.28
CA ALA A 570 -40.29 40.45 15.91
C ALA A 570 -40.03 41.60 14.94
N THR A 571 -39.03 41.46 14.07
CA THR A 571 -38.61 42.52 13.12
C THR A 571 -38.61 42.08 11.67
N LYS A 572 -38.66 40.77 11.40
CA LYS A 572 -38.74 40.22 10.04
C LYS A 572 -39.66 39.01 10.01
N LYS A 573 -40.27 38.75 8.86
CA LYS A 573 -41.03 37.53 8.59
C LYS A 573 -40.47 36.77 7.38
N ALA A 574 -40.43 35.46 7.47
CA ALA A 574 -39.97 34.54 6.43
C ALA A 574 -41.03 33.48 6.15
N HIS A 575 -41.48 33.40 4.90
CA HIS A 575 -42.28 32.30 4.39
C HIS A 575 -41.36 31.18 3.94
N ILE A 576 -41.56 30.00 4.50
CA ILE A 576 -40.71 28.84 4.33
C ILE A 576 -41.55 27.68 3.81
N THR A 577 -41.23 27.18 2.62
CA THR A 577 -41.64 25.85 2.17
C THR A 577 -40.65 24.85 2.72
N LYS A 578 -41.11 23.92 3.56
CA LYS A 578 -40.25 22.85 4.09
C LYS A 578 -40.08 21.72 3.08
N TYR A 579 -39.15 20.82 3.37
CA TYR A 579 -38.84 19.59 2.60
C TYR A 579 -40.07 18.74 2.20
N ASN A 580 -41.18 18.86 2.93
CA ASN A 580 -42.44 18.15 2.68
C ASN A 580 -43.45 18.96 1.83
N GLY A 581 -43.03 20.08 1.24
CA GLY A 581 -43.87 20.97 0.45
C GLY A 581 -44.80 21.90 1.26
N LYS A 582 -44.92 21.70 2.58
CA LYS A 582 -45.79 22.54 3.42
C LYS A 582 -45.17 23.92 3.64
N LYS A 583 -46.01 24.96 3.57
CA LYS A 583 -45.63 26.35 3.77
C LYS A 583 -45.82 26.76 5.23
N TYR A 584 -44.87 27.50 5.78
CA TYR A 584 -44.86 27.98 7.17
C TYR A 584 -44.38 29.42 7.24
N LEU A 585 -44.94 30.19 8.16
CA LEU A 585 -44.50 31.55 8.46
C LEU A 585 -43.63 31.57 9.71
N TYR A 586 -42.42 32.11 9.61
CA TYR A 586 -41.51 32.28 10.75
C TYR A 586 -41.24 33.76 10.98
N TYR A 587 -41.19 34.17 12.24
CA TYR A 587 -40.75 35.51 12.64
C TYR A 587 -39.31 35.45 13.12
N TYR A 588 -38.48 36.35 12.61
CA TYR A 588 -37.19 36.64 13.22
C TYR A 588 -37.43 37.52 14.44
N VAL A 589 -37.11 36.96 15.61
CA VAL A 589 -37.29 37.61 16.90
C VAL A 589 -35.96 37.84 17.59
N HIS A 590 -35.92 38.83 18.47
CA HIS A 590 -34.84 39.02 19.44
C HIS A 590 -35.38 39.48 20.81
N SER A 591 -34.67 39.18 21.89
CA SER A 591 -34.91 39.79 23.21
C SER A 591 -34.36 41.22 23.26
N SER A 592 -34.81 42.03 24.21
CA SER A 592 -34.31 43.41 24.41
C SER A 592 -32.80 43.48 24.60
N ASN A 593 -32.22 42.52 25.33
CA ASN A 593 -30.78 42.39 25.54
C ASN A 593 -30.05 41.58 24.45
N ASN A 594 -30.72 41.23 23.34
CA ASN A 594 -30.18 40.45 22.22
C ASN A 594 -29.58 39.06 22.55
N LYS A 595 -29.71 38.57 23.79
CA LYS A 595 -29.22 37.24 24.22
C LYS A 595 -29.98 36.09 23.56
N VAL A 596 -31.20 36.32 23.12
CA VAL A 596 -32.00 35.35 22.35
C VAL A 596 -32.34 35.99 21.02
N LYS A 597 -31.91 35.38 19.91
CA LYS A 597 -32.30 35.85 18.56
C LYS A 597 -32.38 34.72 17.55
N GLY A 598 -33.32 34.81 16.61
CA GLY A 598 -33.50 33.86 15.53
C GLY A 598 -34.95 33.70 15.08
N TYR A 599 -35.21 32.70 14.26
CA TYR A 599 -36.52 32.43 13.68
C TYR A 599 -37.36 31.53 14.59
N VAL A 600 -38.60 31.94 14.85
CA VAL A 600 -39.62 31.20 15.59
C VAL A 600 -40.84 31.03 14.71
N TRP A 601 -41.46 29.85 14.75
CA TRP A 601 -42.70 29.62 14.01
C TRP A 601 -43.81 30.49 14.59
N HIS A 602 -44.50 31.27 13.74
CA HIS A 602 -45.42 32.31 14.21
C HIS A 602 -46.51 31.80 15.17
N LYS A 603 -46.99 30.55 15.01
CA LYS A 603 -48.01 29.94 15.88
C LYS A 603 -47.55 29.67 17.32
N TYR A 604 -46.26 29.86 17.63
CA TYR A 604 -45.74 29.79 19.00
C TYR A 604 -45.71 31.14 19.70
N LEU A 605 -46.08 32.21 19.00
CA LEU A 605 -46.06 33.58 19.49
C LEU A 605 -47.50 34.13 19.52
N LYS A 606 -47.84 34.85 20.59
CA LYS A 606 -49.08 35.63 20.71
C LYS A 606 -48.78 37.06 21.13
#